data_AF-A0A196SB37-F1
#
_entry.id   AF-A0A196SB37-F1
#
_cell.length_a   1.000
_cell.length_b   1.000
_cell.length_c   1.000
_cell.angle_alpha   90.00
_cell.angle_beta   90.00
_cell.angle_gamma   90.00
#
_symmetry.space_group_name_H-M   'P 1'
#
loop_
_entity.id
_entity.type
_entity.pdbx_description
1 polymer ?
#
loop_
_entity_poly.entity_id
_entity_poly.type
_entity_poly.pdbx_seq_one_letter_code
_entity_poly.pdbx_strand_id
1 'polypeptide(L)'
;MSEQLISDRFVKLYYNHLARSPEKLEVIYGADSVAKFHDMDDELMVYRGRSEIVKGIKAFHLYNAIANLEYGSIDCLSFSENEYVLTVNGDLTIDKKPRRFNQVFIISRLTSDEMVFYVRSEILTLLPDRNNDDASSAEPELAAEPSAPAAEAPKSAPTYDQNMEQQPRRPYPRRDEYNSYARPQKERVNRPAVEIIFAKNLPDGTTQEDMEAAFSKYGEISQVKMFPEKKYSTVSFKKNDTNYTVHEVYDRICAECPQFTINGEVVRLEPFKLNHRKTVFTNRNQPSQRYHTRYVKQ
;
A
#
# COMPACT_ATOMS: atom_id res chain seq x y z
N MET A 1 -20.37 5.12 15.61
CA MET A 1 -20.04 4.89 14.18
C MET A 1 -19.17 3.64 14.13
N SER A 2 -19.31 2.75 13.14
CA SER A 2 -18.45 1.56 13.07
C SER A 2 -17.02 1.91 12.68
N GLU A 3 -16.04 1.19 13.21
CA GLU A 3 -14.61 1.34 12.88
C GLU A 3 -14.35 1.19 11.38
N GLN A 4 -15.10 0.30 10.72
CA GLN A 4 -15.06 0.08 9.28
C GLN A 4 -15.50 1.31 8.47
N LEU A 5 -16.51 2.06 8.95
CA LEU A 5 -16.97 3.26 8.27
C LEU A 5 -15.96 4.40 8.44
N ILE A 6 -15.36 4.53 9.63
CA ILE A 6 -14.31 5.52 9.91
C ILE A 6 -13.09 5.24 9.04
N SER A 7 -12.61 3.99 9.00
CA SER A 7 -11.44 3.62 8.20
C SER A 7 -11.67 3.85 6.71
N ASP A 8 -12.78 3.38 6.14
CA ASP A 8 -13.09 3.54 4.72
C ASP A 8 -13.21 5.02 4.32
N ARG A 9 -13.90 5.85 5.12
CA ARG A 9 -14.07 7.28 4.84
C ARG A 9 -12.78 8.05 5.02
N PHE A 10 -12.06 7.82 6.11
CA PHE A 10 -10.81 8.52 6.41
C PHE A 10 -9.73 8.20 5.38
N VAL A 11 -9.50 6.92 5.08
CA VAL A 11 -8.49 6.49 4.10
C VAL A 11 -8.80 7.09 2.72
N LYS A 12 -10.05 7.02 2.26
CA LYS A 12 -10.46 7.63 0.99
C LYS A 12 -10.24 9.15 0.99
N LEU A 13 -10.57 9.84 2.08
CA LEU A 13 -10.39 11.29 2.18
C LEU A 13 -8.91 11.67 2.18
N TYR A 14 -8.12 11.07 3.08
CA TYR A 14 -6.72 11.40 3.28
C TYR A 14 -5.90 11.19 2.00
N TYR A 15 -5.93 9.99 1.41
CA TYR A 15 -5.11 9.71 0.23
C TYR A 15 -5.62 10.38 -1.05
N ASN A 16 -6.92 10.72 -1.13
CA ASN A 16 -7.41 11.54 -2.24
C ASN A 16 -6.90 12.98 -2.13
N HIS A 17 -6.92 13.57 -0.93
CA HIS A 17 -6.33 14.89 -0.70
C HIS A 17 -4.82 14.87 -0.94
N LEU A 18 -4.10 13.86 -0.45
CA LEU A 18 -2.67 13.69 -0.73
C LEU A 18 -2.36 13.71 -2.23
N ALA A 19 -3.18 13.02 -3.04
CA ALA A 19 -2.96 12.88 -4.48
C ALA A 19 -3.46 14.07 -5.33
N ARG A 20 -4.50 14.79 -4.90
CA ARG A 20 -5.22 15.75 -5.77
C ARG A 20 -5.37 17.16 -5.22
N SER A 21 -5.35 17.30 -3.90
CA SER A 21 -5.63 18.57 -3.23
C SER A 21 -4.93 18.61 -1.86
N PRO A 22 -3.59 18.51 -1.83
CA PRO A 22 -2.83 18.32 -0.59
C PRO A 22 -2.92 19.54 0.35
N GLU A 23 -3.29 20.71 -0.17
CA GLU A 23 -3.63 21.89 0.64
C GLU A 23 -4.81 21.66 1.59
N LYS A 24 -5.71 20.73 1.26
CA LYS A 24 -6.85 20.37 2.12
C LYS A 24 -6.47 19.45 3.28
N LEU A 25 -5.24 18.94 3.32
CA LEU A 25 -4.78 18.17 4.48
C LEU A 25 -4.55 19.06 5.71
N GLU A 26 -4.40 20.37 5.55
CA GLU A 26 -4.22 21.26 6.69
C GLU A 26 -5.41 21.21 7.68
N VAL A 27 -6.64 21.07 7.17
CA VAL A 27 -7.85 21.17 7.98
C VAL A 27 -8.12 19.93 8.85
N ILE A 28 -7.47 18.79 8.56
CA ILE A 28 -7.66 17.57 9.34
C ILE A 28 -6.75 17.50 10.57
N TYR A 29 -5.79 18.43 10.72
CA TYR A 29 -4.92 18.54 11.89
C TYR A 29 -5.36 19.67 12.82
N GLY A 30 -5.24 19.42 14.13
CA GLY A 30 -5.42 20.36 15.22
C GLY A 30 -4.12 21.06 15.64
N ALA A 31 -4.23 21.90 16.67
CA ALA A 31 -3.07 22.58 17.27
C ALA A 31 -2.21 21.63 18.12
N ASP A 32 -2.84 20.61 18.69
CA ASP A 32 -2.23 19.56 19.51
C ASP A 32 -1.76 18.34 18.70
N SER A 33 -1.99 18.34 17.38
CA SER A 33 -1.59 17.25 16.50
C SER A 33 -0.08 17.05 16.46
N VAL A 34 0.38 15.82 16.32
CA VAL A 34 1.81 15.50 16.17
C VAL A 34 2.02 14.54 15.01
N ALA A 35 2.99 14.81 14.14
CA ALA A 35 3.32 13.94 13.01
C ALA A 35 4.81 13.59 12.94
N LYS A 36 5.10 12.40 12.44
CA LYS A 36 6.44 11.97 12.02
C LYS A 36 6.38 11.38 10.61
N PHE A 37 7.29 11.81 9.77
CA PHE A 37 7.50 11.25 8.43
C PHE A 37 8.94 10.75 8.37
N HIS A 38 9.11 9.45 8.18
CA HIS A 38 10.40 8.79 8.31
C HIS A 38 10.73 7.99 7.05
N ASP A 39 11.91 8.28 6.51
CA ASP A 39 12.65 7.38 5.64
C ASP A 39 13.82 6.83 6.46
N MET A 40 14.13 5.53 6.35
CA MET A 40 14.94 4.74 7.31
C MET A 40 16.38 5.26 7.56
N ASP A 41 16.81 6.30 6.86
CA ASP A 41 18.15 6.90 6.92
C ASP A 41 18.18 8.38 7.37
N ASP A 42 17.02 9.01 7.63
CA ASP A 42 16.93 10.44 7.99
C ASP A 42 16.81 10.70 9.50
N GLU A 43 17.33 11.86 9.94
CA GLU A 43 17.10 12.35 11.30
C GLU A 43 15.60 12.46 11.60
N LEU A 44 15.19 11.88 12.74
CA LEU A 44 13.80 11.83 13.16
C LEU A 44 13.29 13.23 13.54
N MET A 45 12.66 13.91 12.58
CA MET A 45 11.96 15.17 12.82
C MET A 45 10.53 14.93 13.28
N VAL A 46 10.13 15.66 14.33
CA VAL A 46 8.78 15.62 14.89
C VAL A 46 8.09 16.95 14.64
N TYR A 47 6.98 16.91 13.92
CA TYR A 47 6.19 18.09 13.59
C TYR A 47 5.04 18.23 14.60
N ARG A 48 4.86 19.41 15.19
CA ARG A 48 3.85 19.68 16.21
C ARG A 48 2.92 20.82 15.78
N GLY A 49 1.63 20.53 15.79
CA GLY A 49 0.58 21.43 15.34
C GLY A 49 0.48 21.53 13.83
N ARG A 50 -0.72 21.88 13.37
CA ARG A 50 -1.10 22.04 11.96
C ARG A 50 -0.03 22.64 11.05
N SER A 51 0.51 23.82 11.38
CA SER A 51 1.44 24.54 10.49
C SER A 51 2.74 23.77 10.26
N GLU A 52 3.33 23.21 11.33
CA GLU A 52 4.55 22.42 11.22
C GLU A 52 4.31 21.10 10.49
N ILE A 53 3.16 20.46 10.71
CA ILE A 53 2.82 19.21 10.01
C ILE A 53 2.73 19.46 8.50
N VAL A 54 2.08 20.54 8.07
CA VAL A 54 2.00 20.91 6.64
C VAL A 54 3.40 21.20 6.06
N LYS A 55 4.30 21.83 6.83
CA LYS A 55 5.71 21.99 6.42
C LYS A 55 6.38 20.62 6.26
N GLY A 56 6.17 19.69 7.20
CA GLY A 56 6.70 18.33 7.13
C GLY A 56 6.20 17.54 5.92
N ILE A 57 4.90 17.61 5.60
CA ILE A 57 4.31 16.95 4.41
C ILE A 57 4.98 17.48 3.13
N LYS A 58 5.24 18.79 3.05
CA LYS A 58 5.94 19.40 1.91
C LYS A 58 7.42 18.99 1.86
N ALA A 59 8.12 19.06 2.99
CA ALA A 59 9.54 18.71 3.09
C ALA A 59 9.79 17.22 2.75
N PHE A 60 8.85 16.35 3.10
CA PHE A 60 8.91 14.91 2.78
C PHE A 60 8.33 14.57 1.40
N HIS A 61 8.08 15.58 0.55
CA HIS A 61 7.62 15.41 -0.85
C HIS A 61 6.30 14.62 -1.00
N LEU A 62 5.43 14.66 -0.01
CA LEU A 62 4.18 13.89 -0.02
C LEU A 62 3.08 14.49 -0.91
N TYR A 63 3.26 15.71 -1.42
CA TYR A 63 2.29 16.34 -2.31
C TYR A 63 2.18 15.56 -3.62
N ASN A 64 0.95 15.23 -4.02
CA ASN A 64 0.63 14.39 -5.16
C ASN A 64 1.10 12.92 -5.00
N ALA A 65 1.44 12.49 -3.79
CA ALA A 65 1.77 11.10 -3.55
C ALA A 65 0.53 10.21 -3.77
N ILE A 66 0.75 9.07 -4.42
CA ILE A 66 -0.34 8.14 -4.79
C ILE A 66 -0.20 6.87 -3.98
N ALA A 67 -1.18 6.62 -3.10
CA ALA A 67 -1.26 5.36 -2.37
C ALA A 67 -1.97 4.28 -3.19
N ASN A 68 -1.37 3.10 -3.23
CA ASN A 68 -1.95 1.85 -3.70
C ASN A 68 -2.08 0.89 -2.50
N LEU A 69 -3.33 0.59 -2.13
CA LEU A 69 -3.66 -0.24 -0.97
C LEU A 69 -4.16 -1.64 -1.36
N GLU A 70 -4.08 -2.04 -2.64
CA GLU A 70 -4.60 -3.32 -3.16
C GLU A 70 -3.96 -4.54 -2.48
N TYR A 71 -2.64 -4.48 -2.24
CA TYR A 71 -1.86 -5.50 -1.51
C TYR A 71 -1.48 -5.03 -0.11
N GLY A 72 -2.28 -4.12 0.43
CA GLY A 72 -2.14 -3.51 1.73
C GLY A 72 -3.01 -4.15 2.80
N SER A 73 -2.96 -3.59 4.01
CA SER A 73 -3.96 -3.82 5.05
C SER A 73 -4.42 -2.49 5.61
N ILE A 74 -5.67 -2.44 6.04
CA ILE A 74 -6.26 -1.29 6.73
C ILE A 74 -6.94 -1.87 7.95
N ASP A 75 -6.41 -1.56 9.12
CA ASP A 75 -6.94 -2.06 10.38
C ASP A 75 -7.24 -0.87 11.29
N CYS A 76 -8.41 -0.86 11.92
CA CYS A 76 -8.88 0.24 12.75
C CYS A 76 -9.43 -0.34 14.04
N LEU A 77 -9.07 0.28 15.17
CA LEU A 77 -9.49 -0.11 16.50
C LEU A 77 -9.82 1.13 17.33
N SER A 78 -11.00 1.16 17.91
CA SER A 78 -11.35 2.08 18.98
C SER A 78 -10.73 1.59 20.30
N PHE A 79 -10.06 2.49 21.01
CA PHE A 79 -9.45 2.18 22.31
C PHE A 79 -9.95 3.07 23.44
N SER A 80 -10.73 4.10 23.10
CA SER A 80 -11.54 4.89 24.03
C SER A 80 -12.84 5.30 23.34
N GLU A 81 -13.74 5.97 24.08
CA GLU A 81 -14.99 6.47 23.50
C GLU A 81 -14.79 7.46 22.35
N ASN A 82 -13.65 8.17 22.34
CA ASN A 82 -13.38 9.28 21.45
C ASN A 82 -12.12 9.09 20.60
N GLU A 83 -11.41 7.97 20.72
CA GLU A 83 -10.14 7.76 20.03
C GLU A 83 -10.03 6.41 19.31
N TYR A 84 -9.42 6.47 18.13
CA TYR A 84 -9.23 5.36 17.21
C TYR A 84 -7.77 5.29 16.80
N VAL A 85 -7.22 4.08 16.74
CA VAL A 85 -5.96 3.80 16.06
C VAL A 85 -6.29 3.21 14.70
N LEU A 86 -5.74 3.79 13.64
CA LEU A 86 -5.84 3.31 12.27
C LEU A 86 -4.43 3.00 11.77
N THR A 87 -4.19 1.78 11.33
CA THR A 87 -2.96 1.39 10.63
C THR A 87 -3.26 1.13 9.17
N VAL A 88 -2.40 1.64 8.29
CA VAL A 88 -2.50 1.49 6.85
C VAL A 88 -1.17 1.02 6.32
N ASN A 89 -1.19 -0.09 5.60
CA ASN A 89 -0.05 -0.63 4.86
C ASN A 89 -0.36 -0.60 3.38
N GLY A 90 0.63 -0.34 2.54
CA GLY A 90 0.47 -0.36 1.09
C GLY A 90 1.70 0.16 0.39
N ASP A 91 1.57 0.50 -0.89
CA ASP A 91 2.65 1.14 -1.63
C ASP A 91 2.32 2.63 -1.82
N LEU A 92 3.23 3.51 -1.47
CA LEU A 92 3.10 4.96 -1.64
C LEU A 92 4.08 5.38 -2.73
N THR A 93 3.55 6.00 -3.78
CA THR A 93 4.35 6.52 -4.88
C THR A 93 4.65 7.99 -4.64
N ILE A 94 5.89 8.29 -4.27
CA ILE A 94 6.43 9.65 -4.12
C ILE A 94 7.41 9.87 -5.27
N ASP A 95 7.29 11.00 -5.98
CA ASP A 95 8.17 11.34 -7.11
C ASP A 95 8.36 10.20 -8.14
N LYS A 96 7.25 9.50 -8.46
CA LYS A 96 7.19 8.35 -9.39
C LYS A 96 7.94 7.09 -8.92
N LYS A 97 8.42 7.08 -7.67
CA LYS A 97 9.05 5.94 -7.01
C LYS A 97 8.06 5.31 -6.02
N PRO A 98 7.52 4.12 -6.31
CA PRO A 98 6.69 3.37 -5.39
C PRO A 98 7.57 2.78 -4.29
N ARG A 99 7.19 3.00 -3.04
CA ARG A 99 7.79 2.33 -1.88
C ARG A 99 6.71 1.78 -0.98
N ARG A 100 6.97 0.58 -0.45
CA ARG A 100 6.12 0.02 0.60
C ARG A 100 6.18 0.96 1.81
N PHE A 101 5.05 1.20 2.45
CA PHE A 101 4.97 2.02 3.64
C PHE A 101 4.08 1.38 4.70
N ASN A 102 4.31 1.82 5.93
CA ASN A 102 3.38 1.66 7.04
C ASN A 102 3.02 3.07 7.54
N GLN A 103 1.74 3.31 7.77
CA GLN A 103 1.25 4.57 8.33
C GLN A 103 0.28 4.30 9.47
N VAL A 104 0.47 4.98 10.59
CA VAL A 104 -0.37 4.88 11.77
C VAL A 104 -0.96 6.23 12.07
N PHE A 105 -2.28 6.28 12.28
CA PHE A 105 -3.02 7.45 12.70
C PHE A 105 -3.66 7.19 14.06
N ILE A 106 -3.61 8.19 14.94
CA ILE A 106 -4.54 8.32 16.06
C ILE A 106 -5.56 9.37 15.66
N ILE A 107 -6.81 8.97 15.52
CA ILE A 107 -7.93 9.84 15.16
C ILE A 107 -8.74 10.10 16.43
N SER A 108 -8.94 11.38 16.74
CA SER A 108 -9.69 11.79 17.93
C SER A 108 -10.94 12.55 17.52
N ARG A 109 -12.02 12.32 18.25
CA ARG A 109 -13.27 13.06 18.11
C ARG A 109 -13.11 14.44 18.74
N LEU A 110 -13.45 15.50 18.01
CA LEU A 110 -13.27 16.88 18.46
C LEU A 110 -14.32 17.27 19.52
N THR A 111 -15.58 16.86 19.32
CA THR A 111 -16.68 17.13 20.25
C THR A 111 -17.54 15.88 20.44
N SER A 112 -18.07 15.66 21.64
CA SER A 112 -18.89 14.49 21.96
C SER A 112 -20.26 14.50 21.28
N ASP A 113 -20.73 15.67 20.85
CA ASP A 113 -22.06 15.86 20.27
C ASP A 113 -22.06 15.81 18.73
N GLU A 114 -20.94 16.16 18.07
CA GLU A 114 -20.83 16.15 16.60
C GLU A 114 -19.91 15.03 16.12
N MET A 115 -20.17 14.48 14.93
CA MET A 115 -19.28 13.47 14.31
C MET A 115 -18.09 14.14 13.60
N VAL A 116 -17.39 15.02 14.31
CA VAL A 116 -16.22 15.75 13.82
C VAL A 116 -14.96 15.10 14.38
N PHE A 117 -14.04 14.76 13.48
CA PHE A 117 -12.79 14.06 13.81
C PHE A 117 -11.59 14.85 13.31
N TYR A 118 -10.47 14.71 13.99
CA TYR A 118 -9.18 15.24 13.57
C TYR A 118 -8.07 14.21 13.82
N VAL A 119 -6.95 14.37 13.11
CA VAL A 119 -5.77 13.54 13.29
C VAL A 119 -4.96 14.07 14.47
N ARG A 120 -4.96 13.36 15.59
CA ARG A 120 -4.19 13.72 16.78
C ARG A 120 -2.73 13.30 16.66
N SER A 121 -2.48 12.12 16.10
CA SER A 121 -1.11 11.65 15.85
C SER A 121 -0.99 10.96 14.50
N GLU A 122 0.16 11.12 13.85
CA GLU A 122 0.49 10.45 12.61
C GLU A 122 1.94 9.98 12.59
N ILE A 123 2.17 8.77 12.12
CA ILE A 123 3.51 8.25 11.84
C ILE A 123 3.45 7.61 10.46
N LEU A 124 4.24 8.11 9.50
CA LEU A 124 4.48 7.47 8.22
C LEU A 124 5.91 6.97 8.17
N THR A 125 6.08 5.69 7.82
CA THR A 125 7.37 5.04 7.66
C THR A 125 7.46 4.45 6.26
N LEU A 126 8.42 4.92 5.46
CA LEU A 126 8.77 4.29 4.18
C LEU A 126 9.70 3.10 4.44
N LEU A 127 9.36 1.93 3.89
CA LEU A 127 10.17 0.72 3.99
C LEU A 127 11.19 0.66 2.86
N PRO A 128 12.36 0.03 3.07
CA PRO A 128 13.40 -0.07 2.05
C PRO A 128 12.91 -0.82 0.80
N ASP A 129 13.46 -0.45 -0.36
CA ASP A 129 13.14 -1.10 -1.63
C ASP A 129 13.79 -2.49 -1.66
N ARG A 130 12.98 -3.54 -1.52
CA ARG A 130 13.46 -4.94 -1.52
C ARG A 130 14.06 -5.41 -2.85
N ASN A 131 14.04 -4.57 -3.89
CA ASN A 131 14.60 -4.88 -5.20
C ASN A 131 15.99 -4.26 -5.45
N ASN A 132 16.51 -3.45 -4.53
CA ASN A 132 17.92 -3.02 -4.52
C ASN A 132 18.71 -3.90 -3.56
N ASP A 133 18.70 -5.22 -3.80
CA ASP A 133 19.77 -6.09 -3.33
C ASP A 133 21.02 -5.80 -4.18
N ASP A 134 21.60 -4.60 -4.02
CA ASP A 134 23.02 -4.45 -4.27
C ASP A 134 23.72 -5.07 -3.07
N ALA A 135 24.48 -6.11 -3.37
CA ALA A 135 25.44 -6.73 -2.48
C ALA A 135 26.30 -5.66 -1.78
N SER A 136 26.01 -5.40 -0.51
CA SER A 136 26.96 -4.83 0.43
C SER A 136 27.04 -5.76 1.63
N SER A 137 27.86 -6.78 1.47
CA SER A 137 28.58 -7.42 2.55
C SER A 137 29.21 -6.36 3.45
N ALA A 138 28.68 -6.22 4.65
CA ALA A 138 29.39 -5.65 5.79
C ALA A 138 28.98 -6.44 7.03
N GLU A 139 29.55 -7.64 7.16
CA GLU A 139 29.80 -8.20 8.47
C GLU A 139 30.81 -7.27 9.16
N PRO A 140 30.51 -6.69 10.34
CA PRO A 140 31.57 -6.10 11.14
C PRO A 140 32.38 -7.24 11.77
N GLU A 141 33.56 -7.50 11.21
CA GLU A 141 34.66 -8.09 11.96
C GLU A 141 34.95 -7.19 13.17
N LEU A 142 34.73 -7.71 14.38
CA LEU A 142 35.29 -7.12 15.60
C LEU A 142 36.15 -8.19 16.29
N ALA A 143 37.45 -7.98 16.10
CA ALA A 143 38.55 -8.69 16.71
C ALA A 143 38.48 -8.68 18.26
N ALA A 144 38.96 -9.77 18.85
CA ALA A 144 39.41 -9.89 20.24
C ALA A 144 40.54 -8.85 20.51
N GLU A 145 40.85 -8.30 21.68
CA GLU A 145 40.84 -8.66 23.13
C GLU A 145 41.30 -7.35 23.88
N PRO A 146 41.63 -7.24 25.21
CA PRO A 146 41.30 -8.00 26.42
C PRO A 146 40.93 -7.15 27.70
N SER A 147 40.51 -7.86 28.77
CA SER A 147 40.71 -7.63 30.24
C SER A 147 40.28 -6.35 31.00
N ALA A 148 39.55 -6.59 32.11
CA ALA A 148 38.97 -5.78 33.22
C ALA A 148 39.99 -4.94 34.08
N PRO A 149 39.65 -4.22 35.21
CA PRO A 149 38.42 -4.26 36.05
C PRO A 149 37.93 -2.97 36.82
N ALA A 150 36.73 -3.09 37.42
CA ALA A 150 36.26 -2.65 38.78
C ALA A 150 35.83 -1.20 39.17
N ALA A 151 34.71 -1.19 39.95
CA ALA A 151 34.15 -0.22 40.93
C ALA A 151 33.49 1.07 40.39
N GLU A 152 32.36 1.62 40.90
CA GLU A 152 31.68 1.57 42.21
C GLU A 152 30.19 2.07 42.07
N ALA A 153 29.30 1.77 43.04
CA ALA A 153 27.82 1.95 43.04
C ALA A 153 27.34 3.22 43.81
N PRO A 154 26.06 3.42 44.26
CA PRO A 154 24.69 3.24 43.70
C PRO A 154 23.72 4.45 43.97
N LYS A 155 22.43 4.31 43.55
CA LYS A 155 21.11 4.71 44.19
C LYS A 155 20.13 5.28 43.14
N SER A 156 18.80 5.10 43.14
CA SER A 156 17.81 4.18 43.76
C SER A 156 16.43 4.63 43.22
N ALA A 157 15.54 3.72 42.79
CA ALA A 157 14.12 3.99 42.52
C ALA A 157 13.29 2.68 42.62
N PRO A 158 11.97 2.76 42.90
CA PRO A 158 11.33 1.93 43.93
C PRO A 158 10.76 0.59 43.47
N THR A 159 10.49 -0.19 44.50
CA THR A 159 9.97 -1.55 44.63
C THR A 159 8.69 -1.81 43.85
N TYR A 160 8.67 -2.89 43.06
CA TYR A 160 7.44 -3.55 42.62
C TYR A 160 7.22 -4.83 43.44
N ASP A 161 5.95 -5.01 43.78
CA ASP A 161 5.37 -6.03 44.65
C ASP A 161 5.75 -7.46 44.21
N GLN A 162 6.23 -8.24 45.17
CA GLN A 162 6.53 -9.67 45.00
C GLN A 162 5.28 -10.46 45.37
N ASN A 163 4.53 -10.96 44.39
CA ASN A 163 3.91 -12.29 44.40
C ASN A 163 3.03 -12.52 43.17
N MET A 164 3.60 -13.15 42.15
CA MET A 164 2.87 -14.14 41.37
C MET A 164 3.84 -15.24 40.95
N GLU A 165 3.63 -16.40 41.56
CA GLU A 165 4.40 -17.62 41.42
C GLU A 165 4.46 -18.15 39.98
N GLN A 166 5.68 -18.52 39.58
CA GLN A 166 6.06 -19.69 38.80
C GLN A 166 5.08 -20.19 37.72
N GLN A 167 5.19 -19.64 36.51
CA GLN A 167 5.06 -20.45 35.29
C GLN A 167 6.47 -20.70 34.72
N PRO A 168 6.83 -21.95 34.37
CA PRO A 168 8.13 -22.23 33.79
C PRO A 168 8.25 -21.47 32.46
N ARG A 169 9.23 -20.55 32.38
CA ARG A 169 9.61 -19.94 31.11
C ARG A 169 10.00 -21.07 30.16
N ARG A 170 9.23 -21.24 29.07
CA ARG A 170 9.65 -22.10 27.96
C ARG A 170 11.01 -21.59 27.46
N PRO A 171 12.01 -22.48 27.27
CA PRO A 171 13.27 -22.07 26.66
C PRO A 171 12.98 -21.45 25.30
N TYR A 172 13.51 -20.26 25.04
CA TYR A 172 13.56 -19.75 23.67
C TYR A 172 14.47 -20.69 22.87
N PRO A 173 14.00 -21.27 21.75
CA PRO A 173 14.86 -22.08 20.90
C PRO A 173 15.98 -21.19 20.33
N ARG A 174 17.20 -21.73 20.30
CA ARG A 174 18.36 -21.06 19.69
C ARG A 174 18.09 -20.78 18.22
N ARG A 175 18.70 -19.68 17.75
CA ARG A 175 18.52 -19.07 16.43
C ARG A 175 18.91 -19.97 15.25
N ASP A 176 19.50 -21.14 15.50
CA ASP A 176 19.98 -22.07 14.47
C ASP A 176 18.91 -23.08 14.00
N GLU A 177 17.74 -23.13 14.65
CA GLU A 177 16.68 -24.11 14.34
C GLU A 177 15.59 -23.61 13.38
N TYR A 178 15.71 -22.40 12.83
CA TYR A 178 14.68 -21.79 11.97
C TYR A 178 14.86 -22.06 10.47
N ASN A 179 15.60 -23.09 10.09
CA ASN A 179 15.85 -23.44 8.68
C ASN A 179 15.13 -24.72 8.20
N SER A 180 14.10 -25.19 8.89
CA SER A 180 13.36 -26.42 8.50
C SER A 180 11.93 -26.21 8.00
N TYR A 181 11.43 -24.98 7.91
CA TYR A 181 10.23 -24.69 7.12
C TYR A 181 10.62 -23.98 5.84
N ALA A 182 11.19 -24.73 4.90
CA ALA A 182 11.05 -24.40 3.49
C ALA A 182 9.55 -24.24 3.23
N ARG A 183 9.07 -22.99 3.22
CA ARG A 183 7.76 -22.68 2.64
C ARG A 183 7.80 -23.33 1.26
N PRO A 184 6.87 -24.24 0.92
CA PRO A 184 6.78 -24.69 -0.45
C PRO A 184 6.61 -23.40 -1.26
N GLN A 185 7.61 -23.10 -2.10
CA GLN A 185 7.42 -22.15 -3.18
C GLN A 185 6.19 -22.70 -3.89
N LYS A 186 5.02 -22.07 -3.68
CA LYS A 186 3.92 -22.27 -4.61
C LYS A 186 4.53 -21.83 -5.92
N GLU A 187 4.85 -22.84 -6.72
CA GLU A 187 5.21 -22.75 -8.12
C GLU A 187 4.42 -21.59 -8.69
N ARG A 188 5.09 -20.63 -9.34
CA ARG A 188 4.40 -19.55 -10.03
C ARG A 188 3.58 -20.22 -11.13
N VAL A 189 2.38 -20.68 -10.76
CA VAL A 189 1.43 -21.27 -11.69
C VAL A 189 1.28 -20.25 -12.78
N ASN A 190 1.66 -20.64 -13.98
CA ASN A 190 1.59 -19.84 -15.18
C ASN A 190 0.14 -19.35 -15.29
N ARG A 191 -0.16 -18.15 -14.76
CA ARG A 191 -1.54 -17.66 -14.71
C ARG A 191 -1.93 -17.38 -16.15
N PRO A 192 -3.02 -17.99 -16.65
CA PRO A 192 -3.47 -17.73 -18.01
C PRO A 192 -3.68 -16.22 -18.17
N ALA A 193 -3.23 -15.66 -19.29
CA ALA A 193 -3.52 -14.27 -19.60
C ALA A 193 -5.04 -14.13 -19.76
N VAL A 194 -5.62 -13.17 -19.04
CA VAL A 194 -7.06 -12.93 -19.08
C VAL A 194 -7.34 -11.44 -19.25
N GLU A 195 -8.38 -11.14 -20.01
CA GLU A 195 -8.95 -9.80 -20.14
C GLU A 195 -10.13 -9.68 -19.15
N ILE A 196 -10.07 -8.72 -18.23
CA ILE A 196 -11.11 -8.57 -17.19
C ILE A 196 -11.99 -7.36 -17.53
N ILE A 197 -13.30 -7.57 -17.48
CA ILE A 197 -14.32 -6.53 -17.67
C ILE A 197 -15.14 -6.43 -16.38
N PHE A 198 -15.31 -5.20 -15.89
CA PHE A 198 -16.21 -4.89 -14.77
C PHE A 198 -17.61 -4.61 -15.30
N ALA A 199 -18.59 -5.34 -14.79
CA ALA A 199 -20.01 -5.08 -14.98
C ALA A 199 -20.55 -4.41 -13.71
N LYS A 200 -20.75 -3.09 -13.74
CA LYS A 200 -21.24 -2.28 -12.63
C LYS A 200 -22.73 -1.98 -12.77
N ASN A 201 -23.37 -1.68 -11.64
CA ASN A 201 -24.81 -1.39 -11.57
C ASN A 201 -25.65 -2.63 -11.94
N LEU A 202 -25.32 -3.78 -11.35
CA LEU A 202 -26.04 -5.01 -11.59
C LEU A 202 -27.44 -4.97 -10.95
N PRO A 203 -28.49 -5.44 -11.66
CA PRO A 203 -29.81 -5.59 -11.08
C PRO A 203 -29.81 -6.57 -9.92
N ASP A 204 -30.70 -6.34 -8.96
CA ASP A 204 -30.88 -7.24 -7.82
C ASP A 204 -31.44 -8.59 -8.32
N GLY A 205 -30.81 -9.69 -7.90
CA GLY A 205 -31.16 -11.04 -8.36
C GLY A 205 -30.39 -11.52 -9.60
N THR A 206 -29.45 -10.74 -10.14
CA THR A 206 -28.57 -11.21 -11.23
C THR A 206 -27.76 -12.42 -10.80
N THR A 207 -27.89 -13.53 -11.53
CA THR A 207 -27.16 -14.77 -11.25
C THR A 207 -25.86 -14.86 -12.06
N GLN A 208 -24.97 -15.79 -11.69
CA GLN A 208 -23.78 -16.08 -12.49
C GLN A 208 -24.15 -16.57 -13.90
N GLU A 209 -25.21 -17.37 -14.01
CA GLU A 209 -25.71 -17.90 -15.28
C GLU A 209 -26.15 -16.78 -16.23
N ASP A 210 -26.81 -15.74 -15.71
CA ASP A 210 -27.19 -14.55 -16.50
C ASP A 210 -25.96 -13.82 -17.05
N MET A 211 -24.90 -13.72 -16.25
CA MET A 211 -23.64 -13.12 -16.71
C MET A 211 -22.99 -13.98 -17.78
N GLU A 212 -22.89 -15.29 -17.57
CA GLU A 212 -22.29 -16.19 -18.55
C GLU A 212 -23.08 -16.17 -19.87
N ALA A 213 -24.41 -16.17 -19.82
CA ALA A 213 -25.26 -16.05 -20.99
C ALA A 213 -25.07 -14.71 -21.72
N ALA A 214 -25.00 -13.59 -20.99
CA ALA A 214 -24.84 -12.27 -21.59
C ALA A 214 -23.45 -12.06 -22.23
N PHE A 215 -22.40 -12.64 -21.64
CA PHE A 215 -21.01 -12.42 -22.03
C PHE A 215 -20.42 -13.51 -22.94
N SER A 216 -20.96 -14.74 -22.93
CA SER A 216 -20.42 -15.89 -23.70
C SER A 216 -20.39 -15.65 -25.21
N LYS A 217 -21.30 -14.82 -25.74
CA LYS A 217 -21.32 -14.45 -27.16
C LYS A 217 -20.12 -13.61 -27.61
N TYR A 218 -19.39 -12.97 -26.69
CA TYR A 218 -18.27 -12.10 -27.01
C TYR A 218 -16.90 -12.78 -26.87
N GLY A 219 -16.82 -13.94 -26.23
CA GLY A 219 -15.58 -14.70 -26.08
C GLY A 219 -15.67 -15.84 -25.07
N GLU A 220 -14.61 -16.63 -24.98
CA GLU A 220 -14.51 -17.73 -24.03
C GLU A 220 -14.25 -17.19 -22.61
N ILE A 221 -15.25 -17.33 -21.74
CA ILE A 221 -15.18 -16.89 -20.35
C ILE A 221 -14.27 -17.84 -19.56
N SER A 222 -13.24 -17.29 -18.93
CA SER A 222 -12.35 -18.01 -18.02
C SER A 222 -12.88 -18.02 -16.58
N GLN A 223 -13.51 -16.92 -16.14
CA GLN A 223 -13.99 -16.78 -14.77
C GLN A 223 -15.04 -15.67 -14.66
N VAL A 224 -16.12 -15.91 -13.91
CA VAL A 224 -17.03 -14.88 -13.44
C VAL A 224 -16.94 -14.77 -11.92
N LYS A 225 -16.86 -13.56 -11.39
CA LYS A 225 -16.89 -13.30 -9.94
C LYS A 225 -17.94 -12.24 -9.62
N MET A 226 -18.95 -12.65 -8.88
CA MET A 226 -20.07 -11.80 -8.47
C MET A 226 -19.75 -11.12 -7.13
N PHE A 227 -20.10 -9.83 -7.01
CA PHE A 227 -20.06 -9.09 -5.76
C PHE A 227 -21.42 -8.43 -5.49
N PRO A 228 -22.42 -9.21 -5.04
CA PRO A 228 -23.80 -8.72 -4.85
C PRO A 228 -23.86 -7.52 -3.90
N GLU A 229 -23.09 -7.55 -2.81
CA GLU A 229 -23.02 -6.46 -1.81
C GLU A 229 -22.59 -5.11 -2.43
N LYS A 230 -21.77 -5.15 -3.48
CA LYS A 230 -21.20 -3.96 -4.12
C LYS A 230 -21.85 -3.65 -5.46
N LYS A 231 -22.89 -4.40 -5.85
CA LYS A 231 -23.63 -4.29 -7.12
C LYS A 231 -22.73 -4.26 -8.36
N TYR A 232 -21.68 -5.08 -8.37
CA TYR A 232 -20.85 -5.30 -9.56
C TYR A 232 -20.37 -6.75 -9.68
N SER A 233 -19.93 -7.13 -10.86
CA SER A 233 -19.20 -8.37 -11.09
C SER A 233 -17.99 -8.14 -12.00
N THR A 234 -17.09 -9.12 -12.02
CA THR A 234 -15.97 -9.16 -12.97
C THR A 234 -16.09 -10.39 -13.85
N VAL A 235 -15.97 -10.19 -15.15
CA VAL A 235 -15.94 -11.25 -16.16
C VAL A 235 -14.55 -11.27 -16.78
N SER A 236 -13.87 -12.41 -16.64
CA SER A 236 -12.52 -12.64 -17.16
C SER A 236 -12.64 -13.50 -18.42
N PHE A 237 -12.16 -12.99 -19.56
CA PHE A 237 -12.07 -13.71 -20.82
C PHE A 237 -10.67 -14.29 -21.00
N LYS A 238 -10.57 -15.48 -21.59
CA LYS A 238 -9.26 -16.05 -21.94
C LYS A 238 -8.58 -15.18 -22.99
N LYS A 239 -7.30 -14.91 -22.78
CA LYS A 239 -6.46 -14.16 -23.71
C LYS A 239 -5.21 -15.00 -24.04
N ASN A 240 -4.87 -15.02 -25.32
CA ASN A 240 -3.64 -15.69 -25.78
C ASN A 240 -2.42 -14.76 -25.73
N ASP A 241 -2.65 -13.46 -25.61
CA ASP A 241 -1.62 -12.42 -25.51
C ASP A 241 -1.55 -11.86 -24.07
N THR A 242 -0.34 -11.51 -23.64
CA THR A 242 -0.04 -10.88 -22.35
C THR A 242 -0.20 -9.36 -22.36
N ASN A 243 -0.68 -8.78 -23.47
CA ASN A 243 -0.93 -7.35 -23.57
C ASN A 243 -2.20 -6.91 -22.82
N TYR A 244 -2.06 -6.49 -21.57
CA TYR A 244 -3.20 -6.03 -20.73
C TYR A 244 -3.69 -4.61 -21.05
N THR A 245 -3.13 -3.95 -22.06
CA THR A 245 -3.53 -2.60 -22.51
C THR A 245 -4.57 -2.62 -23.62
N VAL A 246 -4.73 -3.75 -24.29
CA VAL A 246 -5.71 -3.95 -25.36
C VAL A 246 -6.89 -4.70 -24.76
N HIS A 247 -8.10 -4.18 -24.96
CA HIS A 247 -9.34 -4.74 -24.43
C HIS A 247 -10.27 -5.13 -25.58
N GLU A 248 -9.88 -6.12 -26.37
CA GLU A 248 -10.58 -6.47 -27.62
C GLU A 248 -12.02 -6.89 -27.38
N VAL A 249 -12.26 -7.62 -26.28
CA VAL A 249 -13.59 -8.09 -25.93
C VAL A 249 -14.43 -6.91 -25.46
N TYR A 250 -13.88 -6.05 -24.61
CA TYR A 250 -14.56 -4.83 -24.17
C TYR A 250 -14.92 -3.90 -25.33
N ASP A 251 -13.96 -3.59 -26.20
CA ASP A 251 -14.14 -2.68 -27.32
C ASP A 251 -15.20 -3.21 -28.29
N ARG A 252 -15.24 -4.54 -28.51
CA ARG A 252 -16.28 -5.20 -29.32
C ARG A 252 -17.65 -5.08 -28.68
N ILE A 253 -17.78 -5.33 -27.37
CA ILE A 253 -19.06 -5.20 -26.67
C ILE A 253 -19.57 -3.76 -26.77
N CYS A 254 -18.72 -2.76 -26.55
CA CYS A 254 -19.12 -1.35 -26.64
C CYS A 254 -19.52 -0.94 -28.06
N ALA A 255 -18.90 -1.51 -29.09
CA ALA A 255 -19.25 -1.25 -30.48
C ALA A 255 -20.60 -1.89 -30.88
N GLU A 256 -20.85 -3.13 -30.45
CA GLU A 256 -22.08 -3.86 -30.78
C GLU A 256 -23.28 -3.44 -29.91
N CYS A 257 -23.03 -3.07 -28.65
CA CYS A 257 -24.04 -2.76 -27.64
C CYS A 257 -23.61 -1.52 -26.85
N PRO A 258 -23.87 -0.30 -27.36
CA PRO A 258 -23.55 0.94 -26.67
C PRO A 258 -24.23 1.06 -25.29
N GLN A 259 -25.39 0.42 -25.15
CA GLN A 259 -26.14 0.30 -23.91
C GLN A 259 -26.28 -1.19 -23.58
N PHE A 260 -25.33 -1.71 -22.80
CA PHE A 260 -25.35 -3.10 -22.37
C PHE A 260 -26.43 -3.30 -21.29
N THR A 261 -27.31 -4.28 -21.47
CA THR A 261 -28.41 -4.55 -20.55
C THR A 261 -28.42 -5.99 -20.07
N ILE A 262 -28.69 -6.20 -18.78
CA ILE A 262 -28.92 -7.52 -18.17
C ILE A 262 -30.26 -7.46 -17.45
N ASN A 263 -31.13 -8.44 -17.66
CA ASN A 263 -32.48 -8.47 -17.07
C ASN A 263 -33.31 -7.18 -17.33
N GLY A 264 -33.07 -6.51 -18.46
CA GLY A 264 -33.74 -5.27 -18.85
C GLY A 264 -33.18 -3.98 -18.23
N GLU A 265 -32.20 -4.07 -17.32
CA GLU A 265 -31.54 -2.90 -16.73
C GLU A 265 -30.17 -2.64 -17.36
N VAL A 266 -29.78 -1.36 -17.39
CA VAL A 266 -28.52 -0.91 -17.99
C VAL A 266 -27.36 -1.20 -17.04
N VAL A 267 -26.43 -2.01 -17.52
CA VAL A 267 -25.21 -2.39 -16.83
C VAL A 267 -24.04 -1.64 -17.46
N ARG A 268 -23.25 -0.98 -16.61
CA ARG A 268 -22.09 -0.21 -17.07
C ARG A 268 -20.87 -1.10 -17.16
N LEU A 269 -20.27 -1.18 -18.34
CA LEU A 269 -19.04 -1.94 -18.57
C LEU A 269 -17.81 -1.04 -18.48
N GLU A 270 -16.76 -1.52 -17.81
CA GLU A 270 -15.44 -0.89 -17.80
C GLU A 270 -14.34 -1.95 -17.97
N PRO A 271 -13.30 -1.69 -18.79
CA PRO A 271 -12.19 -2.62 -18.93
C PRO A 271 -11.25 -2.48 -17.74
N PHE A 272 -10.69 -3.59 -17.27
CA PHE A 272 -9.62 -3.58 -16.28
C PHE A 272 -8.33 -3.10 -16.93
N LYS A 273 -7.91 -1.88 -16.60
CA LYS A 273 -6.66 -1.31 -17.10
C LYS A 273 -5.53 -1.65 -16.13
N LEU A 274 -4.60 -2.50 -16.57
CA LEU A 274 -3.35 -2.69 -15.86
C LEU A 274 -2.52 -1.40 -16.02
N ASN A 275 -2.17 -0.74 -14.90
CA ASN A 275 -1.33 0.45 -14.91
C ASN A 275 0.09 0.10 -15.41
N HIS A 276 0.31 0.14 -16.73
CA HIS A 276 1.63 -0.02 -17.31
C HIS A 276 2.46 1.24 -17.04
N ARG A 277 3.47 1.11 -16.18
CA ARG A 277 4.70 1.91 -16.32
C ARG A 277 5.16 1.75 -17.77
N LYS A 278 5.31 2.85 -18.51
CA LYS A 278 5.98 2.83 -19.83
C LYS A 278 7.43 2.37 -19.62
N THR A 279 7.69 1.10 -19.85
CA THR A 279 9.05 0.57 -20.07
C THR A 279 9.51 1.04 -21.43
N VAL A 280 10.00 2.27 -21.50
CA VAL A 280 10.84 2.69 -22.61
C VAL A 280 12.19 2.01 -22.41
N PHE A 281 12.35 0.81 -22.95
CA PHE A 281 13.66 0.24 -23.19
C PHE A 281 14.33 1.04 -24.32
N THR A 282 14.96 2.18 -23.99
CA THR A 282 16.04 2.67 -24.84
C THR A 282 17.18 1.69 -24.71
N ASN A 283 17.40 0.93 -25.77
CA ASN A 283 18.47 -0.05 -25.93
C ASN A 283 19.83 0.63 -25.79
N ARG A 284 20.32 0.83 -24.56
CA ARG A 284 21.69 1.30 -24.27
C ARG A 284 22.61 0.09 -24.18
N ASN A 285 22.79 -0.59 -25.30
CA ASN A 285 23.93 -1.46 -25.55
C ASN A 285 24.29 -1.37 -27.04
N GLN A 286 24.87 -0.25 -27.42
CA GLN A 286 25.84 -0.20 -28.50
C GLN A 286 27.14 0.40 -27.96
N PRO A 287 28.29 -0.29 -28.12
CA PRO A 287 29.57 0.21 -27.66
C PRO A 287 29.98 1.45 -28.45
N SER A 288 30.38 2.49 -27.73
CA SER A 288 30.91 3.74 -28.26
C SER A 288 32.13 3.48 -29.15
N GLN A 289 32.01 3.67 -30.47
CA GLN A 289 33.18 3.87 -31.32
C GLN A 289 33.75 5.26 -31.06
N ARG A 290 34.90 5.28 -30.39
CA ARG A 290 35.76 6.45 -30.20
C ARG A 290 36.26 6.94 -31.56
N TYR A 291 35.85 8.12 -31.99
CA TYR A 291 36.59 8.88 -33.00
C TYR A 291 37.55 9.85 -32.30
N HIS A 292 38.85 9.58 -32.42
CA HIS A 292 39.91 10.53 -32.15
C HIS A 292 39.85 11.66 -33.20
N THR A 293 39.65 12.90 -32.77
CA THR A 293 39.97 14.06 -33.60
C THR A 293 41.18 14.76 -32.97
N ARG A 294 42.31 14.67 -33.67
CA ARG A 294 43.55 15.41 -33.38
C ARG A 294 43.30 16.90 -33.60
N TYR A 295 43.65 17.72 -32.61
CA TYR A 295 43.82 19.16 -32.81
C TYR A 295 45.08 19.40 -33.66
N VAL A 296 44.91 20.05 -34.81
CA VAL A 296 46.01 20.69 -35.56
C VAL A 296 46.03 22.15 -35.14
N LYS A 297 47.16 22.58 -34.57
CA LYS A 297 47.51 23.99 -34.38
C LYS A 297 47.76 24.63 -35.75
N GLN A 298 47.17 25.79 -35.99
CA GLN A 298 47.76 26.86 -36.80
C GLN A 298 47.85 28.10 -35.91
#